data_AF-A0A2X3JLM7-F1
#
_entry.id   AF-A0A2X3JLM7-F1
#
_cell.length_a   1.000
_cell.length_b   1.000
_cell.length_c   1.000
_cell.angle_alpha   90.00
_cell.angle_beta   90.00
_cell.angle_gamma   90.00
#
_symmetry.space_group_name_H-M   'P 1'
#
loop_
_entity.id
_entity.type
_entity.pdbx_description
1 polymer ?
#
loop_
_entity_poly.entity_id
_entity_poly.type
_entity_poly.pdbx_seq_one_letter_code
_entity_poly.pdbx_strand_id
1 'polypeptide(L)'
;MRGAKLLFPPIQQPYPPLYFGGSSDVAQELAAEQVDLYLTWGEPPELVKEKIEQVRAKAAAHGRKIRFGIRLHVIVRETNDEAWQAAERLISHLDDETIAKAQAAFARTDSVGQQRMAALHNGKRDNLEISPNLWAGVGLVRGGAGTALVGDGPTVAARINEYAALGIDSFVLSGYPHLEEAYRVGELLFPHLDVAIPEIPQPPAAESARRSGGE
;
A
#
# COMPACT_ATOMS: atom_id res chain seq x y z
N MET A 1 -26.32 18.92 -0.19
CA MET A 1 -26.13 20.37 -0.39
C MET A 1 -26.42 20.69 -1.86
N ARG A 2 -27.25 21.69 -2.18
CA ARG A 2 -27.41 22.21 -3.54
C ARG A 2 -26.69 23.56 -3.63
N GLY A 3 -25.97 23.82 -4.72
CA GLY A 3 -25.28 25.10 -4.95
C GLY A 3 -23.88 25.25 -4.35
N ALA A 4 -23.26 24.16 -3.86
CA ALA A 4 -21.85 24.19 -3.45
C ALA A 4 -20.95 24.37 -4.68
N LYS A 5 -19.96 25.26 -4.57
CA LYS A 5 -18.99 25.55 -5.65
C LYS A 5 -17.59 25.72 -5.07
N LEU A 6 -16.58 25.26 -5.81
CA LEU A 6 -15.19 25.58 -5.54
C LEU A 6 -14.85 26.91 -6.23
N LEU A 7 -14.35 27.88 -5.47
CA LEU A 7 -13.93 29.18 -6.01
C LEU A 7 -12.52 29.12 -6.63
N PHE A 8 -11.72 28.14 -6.25
CA PHE A 8 -10.35 27.95 -6.70
C PHE A 8 -10.20 26.53 -7.26
N PRO A 9 -9.81 26.37 -8.54
CA PRO A 9 -9.60 25.06 -9.13
C PRO A 9 -8.27 24.43 -8.66
N PRO A 10 -8.14 23.10 -8.66
CA PRO A 10 -6.87 22.43 -8.41
C PRO A 10 -5.89 22.64 -9.57
N ILE A 11 -4.58 22.52 -9.28
CA ILE A 11 -3.53 22.55 -10.30
C ILE A 11 -3.62 21.31 -11.20
N GLN A 12 -3.76 20.12 -10.61
CA GLN A 12 -3.90 18.86 -11.34
C GLN A 12 -5.29 18.74 -11.96
N GLN A 13 -5.33 18.30 -13.22
CA GLN A 13 -6.55 18.07 -13.99
C GLN A 13 -6.77 16.56 -14.23
N PRO A 14 -8.02 16.08 -14.30
CA PRO A 14 -9.27 16.83 -14.05
C PRO A 14 -9.47 17.20 -12.57
N TYR A 15 -8.75 16.52 -11.67
CA TYR A 15 -8.65 16.75 -10.24
C TYR A 15 -7.39 16.04 -9.71
N PRO A 16 -6.94 16.29 -8.46
CA PRO A 16 -5.84 15.54 -7.86
C PRO A 16 -6.19 14.03 -7.79
N PRO A 17 -5.27 13.12 -8.20
CA PRO A 17 -5.56 11.68 -8.24
C PRO A 17 -6.15 11.13 -6.93
N LEU A 18 -7.26 10.40 -7.05
CA LEU A 18 -8.02 9.88 -5.93
C LEU A 18 -7.74 8.39 -5.73
N TYR A 19 -7.22 8.03 -4.56
CA TYR A 19 -6.89 6.65 -4.19
C TYR A 19 -7.88 6.16 -3.15
N PHE A 20 -8.33 4.91 -3.28
CA PHE A 20 -9.20 4.27 -2.29
C PHE A 20 -8.90 2.78 -2.19
N GLY A 21 -9.17 2.21 -1.01
CA GLY A 21 -8.93 0.81 -0.73
C GLY A 21 -10.03 0.21 0.12
N GLY A 22 -10.09 -1.11 0.17
CA GLY A 22 -11.08 -1.85 0.93
C GLY A 22 -11.35 -3.21 0.31
N SER A 23 -11.37 -4.25 1.13
CA SER A 23 -11.56 -5.63 0.65
C SER A 23 -13.03 -6.07 0.58
N SER A 24 -13.98 -5.27 1.08
CA SER A 24 -15.41 -5.59 0.95
C SER A 24 -15.89 -5.36 -0.48
N ASP A 25 -16.87 -6.14 -0.93
CA ASP A 25 -17.42 -6.02 -2.29
C ASP A 25 -17.96 -4.62 -2.58
N VAL A 26 -18.65 -3.99 -1.61
CA VAL A 26 -19.13 -2.60 -1.72
C VAL A 26 -18.00 -1.59 -1.87
N ALA A 27 -16.86 -1.79 -1.20
CA ALA A 27 -15.71 -0.90 -1.32
C ALA A 27 -15.02 -1.08 -2.69
N GLN A 28 -14.94 -2.32 -3.17
CA GLN A 28 -14.44 -2.61 -4.51
C GLN A 28 -15.31 -1.99 -5.60
N GLU A 29 -16.64 -2.02 -5.44
CA GLU A 29 -17.58 -1.41 -6.38
C GLU A 29 -17.41 0.12 -6.43
N LEU A 30 -17.35 0.77 -5.27
CA LEU A 30 -17.12 2.21 -5.17
C LEU A 30 -15.78 2.61 -5.83
N ALA A 31 -14.72 1.84 -5.57
CA ALA A 31 -13.43 2.07 -6.20
C ALA A 31 -13.50 1.97 -7.73
N ALA A 32 -14.10 0.87 -8.22
CA ALA A 32 -14.27 0.61 -9.64
C ALA A 32 -15.03 1.73 -10.36
N GLU A 33 -16.02 2.34 -9.71
CA GLU A 33 -16.83 3.40 -10.28
C GLU A 33 -16.14 4.78 -10.23
N GLN A 34 -15.48 5.14 -9.12
CA GLN A 34 -15.19 6.56 -8.85
C GLN A 34 -13.71 6.94 -8.71
N VAL A 35 -12.79 5.99 -8.44
CA VAL A 35 -11.40 6.35 -8.08
C VAL A 35 -10.41 6.08 -9.20
N ASP A 36 -9.21 6.65 -9.11
CA ASP A 36 -8.16 6.50 -10.13
C ASP A 36 -7.22 5.33 -9.82
N LEU A 37 -7.07 4.99 -8.53
CA LEU A 37 -6.25 3.88 -8.07
C LEU A 37 -6.92 3.11 -6.94
N TYR A 38 -6.98 1.79 -7.10
CA TYR A 38 -7.36 0.87 -6.04
C TYR A 38 -6.14 0.44 -5.23
N LEU A 39 -6.15 0.72 -3.92
CA LEU A 39 -5.06 0.40 -3.00
C LEU A 39 -5.39 -0.85 -2.18
N THR A 40 -4.71 -1.97 -2.49
CA THR A 40 -4.83 -3.22 -1.72
C THR A 40 -3.76 -3.31 -0.63
N TRP A 41 -3.96 -4.19 0.34
CA TRP A 41 -2.96 -4.55 1.34
C TRP A 41 -2.11 -5.73 0.86
N GLY A 42 -0.93 -5.87 1.45
CA GLY A 42 -0.04 -7.00 1.24
C GLY A 42 -0.66 -8.32 1.67
N GLU A 43 -1.09 -9.11 0.69
CA GLU A 43 -1.48 -10.51 0.83
C GLU A 43 -0.57 -11.35 -0.07
N PRO A 44 -0.53 -12.69 0.09
CA PRO A 44 0.12 -13.57 -0.87
C PRO A 44 -0.25 -13.21 -2.34
N PRO A 45 0.71 -13.25 -3.28
CA PRO A 45 0.53 -12.78 -4.66
C PRO A 45 -0.72 -13.31 -5.37
N GLU A 46 -1.09 -14.56 -5.13
CA GLU A 46 -2.28 -15.20 -5.68
C GLU A 46 -3.59 -14.56 -5.19
N LEU A 47 -3.66 -14.17 -3.92
CA LEU A 47 -4.83 -13.48 -3.35
C LEU A 47 -4.90 -12.02 -3.83
N VAL A 48 -3.74 -11.38 -4.00
CA VAL A 48 -3.66 -10.04 -4.59
C VAL A 48 -4.12 -10.08 -6.05
N LYS A 49 -3.69 -11.09 -6.82
CA LYS A 49 -4.11 -11.28 -8.21
C LYS A 49 -5.62 -11.43 -8.32
N GLU A 50 -6.22 -12.32 -7.53
CA GLU A 50 -7.67 -12.53 -7.51
C GLU A 50 -8.42 -11.21 -7.30
N LYS A 51 -7.98 -10.41 -6.33
CA LYS A 51 -8.63 -9.14 -6.00
C LYS A 51 -8.45 -8.08 -7.10
N ILE A 52 -7.26 -8.00 -7.69
CA ILE A 52 -7.01 -7.10 -8.82
C ILE A 52 -7.92 -7.47 -10.00
N GLU A 53 -8.06 -8.76 -10.30
CA GLU A 53 -8.94 -9.23 -11.38
C GLU A 53 -10.41 -8.90 -11.11
N GLN A 54 -10.89 -9.07 -9.87
CA GLN A 54 -12.25 -8.68 -9.45
C GLN A 54 -12.51 -7.18 -9.66
N VAL A 55 -11.65 -6.32 -9.11
CA VAL A 55 -11.82 -4.87 -9.21
C VAL A 55 -11.66 -4.40 -10.65
N ARG A 56 -10.74 -4.99 -11.42
CA ARG A 56 -10.56 -4.69 -12.85
C ARG A 56 -11.81 -5.04 -13.66
N ALA A 57 -12.45 -6.17 -13.38
CA ALA A 57 -13.72 -6.55 -14.01
C ALA A 57 -14.86 -5.58 -13.66
N LYS A 58 -14.98 -5.18 -12.38
CA LYS A 58 -15.95 -4.17 -11.94
C LYS A 58 -15.71 -2.82 -12.64
N ALA A 59 -14.47 -2.36 -12.72
CA ALA A 59 -14.14 -1.10 -13.40
C ALA A 59 -14.49 -1.17 -14.90
N ALA A 60 -14.23 -2.30 -15.54
CA ALA A 60 -14.59 -2.52 -16.94
C ALA A 60 -16.11 -2.50 -17.18
N ALA A 61 -16.91 -2.96 -16.21
CA ALA A 61 -18.38 -2.85 -16.27
C ALA A 61 -18.88 -1.40 -16.28
N HIS A 62 -18.11 -0.47 -15.70
CA HIS A 62 -18.34 0.98 -15.78
C HIS A 62 -17.67 1.64 -16.99
N GLY A 63 -17.06 0.87 -17.89
CA GLY A 63 -16.29 1.39 -19.03
C GLY A 63 -15.00 2.10 -18.62
N ARG A 64 -14.50 1.86 -17.41
CA ARG A 64 -13.30 2.50 -16.84
C ARG A 64 -12.13 1.53 -16.78
N LYS A 65 -10.93 2.10 -16.69
CA LYS A 65 -9.71 1.40 -16.27
C LYS A 65 -9.11 2.20 -15.13
N ILE A 66 -8.67 1.51 -14.09
CA ILE A 66 -8.04 2.13 -12.91
C ILE A 66 -6.64 1.55 -12.71
N ARG A 67 -5.80 2.28 -11.96
CA ARG A 67 -4.49 1.80 -11.52
C ARG A 67 -4.60 0.98 -10.24
N PHE A 68 -3.53 0.27 -9.91
CA PHE A 68 -3.46 -0.56 -8.71
C PHE A 68 -2.22 -0.21 -7.90
N GLY A 69 -2.40 -0.08 -6.59
CA GLY A 69 -1.32 0.09 -5.64
C GLY A 69 -1.38 -0.94 -4.53
N ILE A 70 -0.27 -1.15 -3.86
CA ILE A 70 -0.17 -2.05 -2.71
C ILE A 70 0.47 -1.36 -1.51
N ARG A 71 -0.04 -1.67 -0.32
CA ARG A 71 0.53 -1.25 0.97
C ARG A 71 1.29 -2.41 1.61
N LEU A 72 2.61 -2.25 1.79
CA LEU A 72 3.50 -3.26 2.38
C LEU A 72 4.49 -2.64 3.38
N HIS A 73 4.72 -3.27 4.52
CA HIS A 73 5.91 -2.95 5.32
C HIS A 73 7.16 -3.58 4.66
N VAL A 74 8.35 -3.04 4.91
CA VAL A 74 9.61 -3.59 4.37
C VAL A 74 10.64 -3.70 5.49
N ILE A 75 11.34 -4.82 5.54
CA ILE A 75 12.50 -5.08 6.39
C ILE A 75 13.60 -5.59 5.47
N VAL A 76 14.28 -4.65 4.80
CA VAL A 76 15.39 -4.95 3.87
C VAL A 76 16.72 -4.78 4.59
N ARG A 77 17.62 -5.77 4.48
CA ARG A 77 18.98 -5.74 5.04
C ARG A 77 19.99 -6.19 3.99
N GLU A 78 21.27 -6.25 4.36
CA GLU A 78 22.34 -6.64 3.42
C GLU A 78 22.25 -8.14 3.09
N THR A 79 21.78 -8.95 4.04
CA THR A 79 21.54 -10.38 3.87
C THR A 79 20.14 -10.78 4.32
N ASN A 80 19.65 -11.93 3.83
CA ASN A 80 18.37 -12.49 4.28
C ASN A 80 18.38 -12.78 5.79
N ASP A 81 19.47 -13.32 6.33
CA ASP A 81 19.57 -13.65 7.76
C ASP A 81 19.43 -12.40 8.64
N GLU A 82 20.08 -11.30 8.28
CA GLU A 82 19.93 -10.02 8.98
C GLU A 82 18.51 -9.47 8.91
N ALA A 83 17.84 -9.61 7.77
CA ALA A 83 16.46 -9.16 7.59
C ALA A 83 15.51 -9.95 8.49
N TRP A 84 15.65 -11.27 8.53
CA TRP A 84 14.87 -12.13 9.40
C TRP A 84 15.17 -11.89 10.88
N GLN A 85 16.45 -11.69 11.24
CA GLN A 85 16.82 -11.30 12.60
C GLN A 85 16.18 -9.96 13.01
N ALA A 86 16.13 -8.99 12.09
CA ALA A 86 15.47 -7.71 12.32
C ALA A 86 13.94 -7.86 12.49
N ALA A 87 13.30 -8.75 11.73
CA ALA A 87 11.88 -9.06 11.88
C ALA A 87 11.59 -9.67 13.26
N GLU A 88 12.38 -10.64 13.71
CA GLU A 88 12.26 -11.23 15.05
C GLU A 88 12.50 -10.18 16.15
N ARG A 89 13.52 -9.33 15.98
CA ARG A 89 13.80 -8.23 16.93
C ARG A 89 12.65 -7.23 17.03
N LEU A 90 11.93 -6.99 15.93
CA LEU A 90 10.81 -6.05 15.90
C LEU A 90 9.68 -6.47 16.84
N ILE A 91 9.42 -7.78 16.96
CA ILE A 91 8.36 -8.32 17.81
C ILE A 91 8.87 -8.86 19.16
N SER A 92 10.17 -8.77 19.43
CA SER A 92 10.79 -9.38 20.62
C SER A 92 10.28 -8.82 21.96
N HIS A 93 9.72 -7.62 21.95
CA HIS A 93 9.17 -6.96 23.13
C HIS A 93 7.64 -7.07 23.22
N LEU A 94 6.99 -7.76 22.28
CA LEU A 94 5.56 -8.05 22.39
C LEU A 94 5.36 -9.17 23.40
N ASP A 95 4.48 -8.97 24.36
CA ASP A 95 3.97 -10.03 25.23
C ASP A 95 2.63 -10.59 24.72
N ASP A 96 2.26 -11.79 25.18
CA ASP A 96 1.07 -12.49 24.70
C ASP A 96 -0.22 -11.77 25.08
N GLU A 97 -0.21 -11.02 26.18
CA GLU A 97 -1.34 -10.19 26.60
C GLU A 97 -1.59 -9.05 25.61
N THR A 98 -0.53 -8.38 25.17
CA THR A 98 -0.58 -7.29 24.18
C THR A 98 -1.10 -7.80 22.84
N ILE A 99 -0.63 -8.97 22.39
CA ILE A 99 -1.12 -9.61 21.17
C ILE A 99 -2.61 -9.95 21.33
N ALA A 100 -2.99 -10.67 22.40
CA ALA A 100 -4.38 -11.05 22.63
C ALA A 100 -5.32 -9.83 22.68
N LYS A 101 -4.89 -8.75 23.34
CA LYS A 101 -5.64 -7.49 23.41
C LYS A 101 -5.80 -6.83 22.04
N ALA A 102 -4.74 -6.77 21.24
CA ALA A 102 -4.81 -6.23 19.89
C ALA A 102 -5.74 -7.06 19.00
N GLN A 103 -5.63 -8.39 19.05
CA GLN A 103 -6.49 -9.29 18.27
C GLN A 103 -7.96 -9.21 18.69
N ALA A 104 -8.24 -9.11 19.99
CA ALA A 104 -9.60 -8.89 20.49
C ALA A 104 -10.18 -7.55 20.02
N ALA A 105 -9.36 -6.51 19.87
CA ALA A 105 -9.79 -5.24 19.30
C ALA A 105 -10.08 -5.36 17.79
N PHE A 106 -9.24 -6.08 17.04
CA PHE A 106 -9.45 -6.32 15.61
C PHE A 106 -10.68 -7.19 15.32
N ALA A 107 -11.01 -8.14 16.18
CA ALA A 107 -12.23 -8.94 16.05
C ALA A 107 -13.53 -8.12 16.18
N ARG A 108 -13.46 -6.91 16.76
CA ARG A 108 -14.61 -6.01 16.96
C ARG A 108 -14.82 -5.02 15.80
N THR A 109 -13.96 -5.00 14.79
CA THR A 109 -14.15 -4.12 13.62
C THR A 109 -14.95 -4.79 12.51
N ASP A 110 -15.78 -4.00 11.84
CA ASP A 110 -16.51 -4.40 10.63
C ASP A 110 -15.63 -4.38 9.36
N SER A 111 -14.33 -4.13 9.50
CA SER A 111 -13.39 -4.09 8.38
C SER A 111 -13.08 -5.50 7.86
N VAL A 112 -13.63 -5.84 6.70
CA VAL A 112 -13.29 -7.07 5.96
C VAL A 112 -11.79 -7.17 5.70
N GLY A 113 -11.12 -6.05 5.42
CA GLY A 113 -9.66 -6.03 5.24
C GLY A 113 -8.94 -6.48 6.50
N GLN A 114 -9.31 -5.93 7.66
CA GLN A 114 -8.66 -6.26 8.93
C GLN A 114 -8.89 -7.73 9.31
N GLN A 115 -10.09 -8.25 9.08
CA GLN A 115 -10.42 -9.66 9.31
C GLN A 115 -9.53 -10.58 8.46
N ARG A 116 -9.31 -10.24 7.19
CA ARG A 116 -8.39 -10.97 6.32
C ARG A 116 -6.95 -10.95 6.84
N MET A 117 -6.45 -9.79 7.29
CA MET A 117 -5.10 -9.69 7.86
C MET A 117 -4.94 -10.54 9.13
N ALA A 118 -5.92 -10.50 10.03
CA ALA A 118 -5.88 -11.31 11.25
C ALA A 118 -5.88 -12.82 10.95
N ALA A 119 -6.62 -13.23 9.91
CA ALA A 119 -6.67 -14.63 9.48
C ALA A 119 -5.33 -15.16 8.93
N LEU A 120 -4.42 -14.27 8.49
CA LEU A 120 -3.10 -14.67 7.99
C LEU A 120 -2.20 -15.27 9.08
N HIS A 121 -2.37 -14.86 10.34
CA HIS A 121 -1.53 -15.33 11.45
C HIS A 121 -2.35 -15.95 12.61
N ASN A 122 -3.68 -15.84 12.60
CA ASN A 122 -4.59 -16.41 13.61
C ASN A 122 -4.23 -16.05 15.07
N GLY A 123 -3.64 -14.87 15.28
CA GLY A 123 -3.18 -14.39 16.57
C GLY A 123 -1.97 -15.12 17.16
N LYS A 124 -1.31 -16.01 16.41
CA LYS A 124 -0.16 -16.77 16.91
C LYS A 124 1.16 -16.23 16.37
N ARG A 125 2.24 -16.52 17.09
CA ARG A 125 3.62 -16.13 16.72
C ARG A 125 4.34 -17.18 15.88
N ASP A 126 3.81 -18.39 15.78
CA ASP A 126 4.37 -19.44 14.95
C ASP A 126 3.99 -19.23 13.48
N ASN A 127 4.90 -19.56 12.56
CA ASN A 127 4.68 -19.54 11.11
C ASN A 127 4.14 -18.22 10.56
N LEU A 128 4.77 -17.11 10.97
CA LEU A 128 4.41 -15.77 10.51
C LEU A 128 4.86 -15.50 9.06
N GLU A 129 5.72 -16.33 8.47
CA GLU A 129 5.97 -16.31 7.03
C GLU A 129 4.82 -17.00 6.29
N ILE A 130 3.89 -16.20 5.77
CA ILE A 130 2.63 -16.66 5.16
C ILE A 130 2.75 -16.94 3.65
N SER A 131 3.84 -16.47 3.06
CA SER A 131 4.26 -16.65 1.66
C SER A 131 5.76 -16.33 1.62
N PRO A 132 6.57 -16.84 0.67
CA PRO A 132 8.01 -16.65 0.68
C PRO A 132 8.42 -15.18 0.83
N ASN A 133 9.12 -14.84 1.92
CA ASN A 133 9.56 -13.48 2.27
C ASN A 133 8.43 -12.48 2.56
N LEU A 134 7.21 -12.96 2.79
CA LEU A 134 6.06 -12.16 3.23
C LEU A 134 5.68 -12.57 4.66
N TRP A 135 5.94 -11.67 5.60
CA TRP A 135 5.83 -11.94 7.03
C TRP A 135 4.70 -11.14 7.67
N ALA A 136 3.81 -11.84 8.39
CA ALA A 136 2.61 -11.28 9.02
C ALA A 136 2.81 -10.79 10.47
N GLY A 137 4.04 -10.84 11.00
CA GLY A 137 4.30 -10.51 12.41
C GLY A 137 4.04 -9.05 12.77
N VAL A 138 4.16 -8.12 11.81
CA VAL A 138 3.80 -6.71 12.03
C VAL A 138 2.30 -6.55 12.34
N GLY A 139 1.45 -7.42 11.79
CA GLY A 139 0.00 -7.45 12.00
C GLY A 139 -0.44 -7.95 13.38
N LEU A 140 0.47 -8.49 14.19
CA LEU A 140 0.12 -8.99 15.54
C LEU A 140 -0.47 -7.89 16.43
N VAL A 141 0.02 -6.65 16.28
CA VAL A 141 -0.42 -5.49 17.07
C VAL A 141 -0.78 -4.26 16.26
N ARG A 142 -0.29 -4.17 15.01
CA ARG A 142 -0.58 -3.02 14.15
C ARG A 142 -1.87 -3.28 13.36
N GLY A 143 -2.85 -2.38 13.50
CA GLY A 143 -4.01 -2.35 12.61
C GLY A 143 -3.66 -1.89 11.19
N GLY A 144 -4.45 -2.30 10.20
CA GLY A 144 -4.25 -1.99 8.79
C GLY A 144 -3.38 -3.03 8.07
N ALA A 145 -2.43 -2.58 7.24
CA ALA A 145 -1.54 -3.48 6.52
C ALA A 145 -0.61 -4.24 7.48
N GLY A 146 -0.91 -5.53 7.67
CA GLY A 146 -0.30 -6.40 8.67
C GLY A 146 0.85 -7.27 8.16
N THR A 147 1.39 -6.99 6.98
CA THR A 147 2.44 -7.80 6.35
C THR A 147 3.67 -6.97 5.97
N ALA A 148 4.84 -7.61 6.01
CA ALA A 148 6.12 -7.06 5.64
C ALA A 148 6.83 -7.93 4.60
N LEU A 149 7.48 -7.33 3.61
CA LEU A 149 8.51 -8.00 2.83
C LEU A 149 9.81 -8.02 3.64
N VAL A 150 10.39 -9.21 3.83
CA VAL A 150 11.58 -9.43 4.65
C VAL A 150 12.64 -10.14 3.81
N GLY A 151 13.83 -9.56 3.67
CA GLY A 151 14.92 -10.18 2.93
C GLY A 151 16.04 -9.22 2.57
N ASP A 152 16.99 -9.68 1.76
CA ASP A 152 17.98 -8.80 1.14
C ASP A 152 17.41 -7.97 -0.02
N GLY A 153 18.20 -7.01 -0.53
CA GLY A 153 17.82 -6.12 -1.63
C GLY A 153 17.24 -6.87 -2.85
N PRO A 154 17.98 -7.84 -3.43
CA PRO A 154 17.49 -8.63 -4.56
C PRO A 154 16.22 -9.44 -4.27
N THR A 155 16.11 -10.04 -3.07
CA THR A 155 14.96 -10.86 -2.69
C THR A 155 13.70 -10.01 -2.54
N VAL A 156 13.80 -8.87 -1.86
CA VAL A 156 12.68 -7.93 -1.73
C VAL A 156 12.31 -7.32 -3.08
N ALA A 157 13.29 -7.00 -3.93
CA ALA A 157 13.04 -6.51 -5.28
C ALA A 157 12.28 -7.54 -6.14
N ALA A 158 12.65 -8.82 -6.05
CA ALA A 158 11.93 -9.89 -6.74
C ALA A 158 10.45 -9.97 -6.32
N ARG A 159 10.16 -9.82 -5.02
CA ARG A 159 8.78 -9.79 -4.51
C ARG A 159 8.01 -8.55 -4.96
N ILE A 160 8.65 -7.39 -4.98
CA ILE A 160 8.04 -6.17 -5.53
C ILE A 160 7.72 -6.34 -7.02
N ASN A 161 8.64 -6.89 -7.80
CA ASN A 161 8.45 -7.14 -9.23
C ASN A 161 7.36 -8.20 -9.49
N GLU A 162 7.22 -9.19 -8.61
CA GLU A 162 6.11 -10.16 -8.65
C GLU A 162 4.74 -9.48 -8.49
N TYR A 163 4.60 -8.54 -7.54
CA TYR A 163 3.40 -7.71 -7.43
C TYR A 163 3.24 -6.76 -8.61
N ALA A 164 4.32 -6.16 -9.11
CA ALA A 164 4.28 -5.27 -10.26
C ALA A 164 3.78 -5.99 -11.52
N ALA A 165 4.17 -7.26 -11.71
CA ALA A 165 3.71 -8.11 -12.80
C ALA A 165 2.19 -8.38 -12.76
N LEU A 166 1.52 -8.19 -11.61
CA LEU A 166 0.05 -8.24 -11.50
C LEU A 166 -0.63 -6.94 -11.98
N GLY A 167 0.16 -5.93 -12.38
CA GLY A 167 -0.30 -4.61 -12.80
C GLY A 167 -0.36 -3.59 -11.66
N ILE A 168 0.40 -3.80 -10.57
CA ILE A 168 0.61 -2.81 -9.52
C ILE A 168 1.72 -1.85 -9.93
N ASP A 169 1.43 -0.55 -9.90
CA ASP A 169 2.39 0.50 -10.28
C ASP A 169 2.79 1.42 -9.12
N SER A 170 2.14 1.27 -7.97
CA SER A 170 2.34 2.14 -6.80
C SER A 170 2.54 1.32 -5.53
N PHE A 171 3.66 1.53 -4.84
CA PHE A 171 4.02 0.80 -3.62
C PHE A 171 4.08 1.77 -2.44
N VAL A 172 3.13 1.66 -1.51
CA VAL A 172 3.10 2.44 -0.26
C VAL A 172 3.87 1.66 0.80
N LEU A 173 5.10 2.08 1.07
CA LEU A 173 6.03 1.37 1.94
C LEU A 173 6.11 1.99 3.34
N SER A 174 6.55 1.20 4.32
CA SER A 174 6.89 1.69 5.67
C SER A 174 7.96 0.81 6.31
N GLY A 175 8.75 1.36 7.21
CA GLY A 175 9.67 0.64 8.09
C GLY A 175 9.71 1.25 9.50
N TYR A 176 10.31 0.57 10.48
CA TYR A 176 10.51 1.09 11.83
C TYR A 176 12.00 1.17 12.22
N PRO A 177 12.48 2.34 12.70
CA PRO A 177 11.81 3.64 12.67
C PRO A 177 11.76 4.22 11.24
N HIS A 178 10.77 5.06 10.96
CA HIS A 178 10.42 5.42 9.57
C HIS A 178 11.51 6.22 8.84
N LEU A 179 12.27 7.07 9.53
CA LEU A 179 13.30 7.90 8.91
C LEU A 179 14.47 7.03 8.43
N GLU A 180 15.03 6.23 9.33
CA GLU A 180 16.17 5.36 9.08
C GLU A 180 15.82 4.28 8.06
N GLU A 181 14.63 3.70 8.14
CA GLU A 181 14.21 2.69 7.18
C GLU A 181 13.85 3.28 5.81
N ALA A 182 13.55 4.58 5.70
CA ALA A 182 13.43 5.24 4.40
C ALA A 182 14.79 5.30 3.68
N TYR A 183 15.87 5.59 4.39
CA TYR A 183 17.24 5.48 3.85
C TYR A 183 17.56 4.03 3.47
N ARG A 184 17.28 3.08 4.36
CA ARG A 184 17.55 1.65 4.10
C ARG A 184 16.87 1.15 2.82
N VAL A 185 15.61 1.51 2.62
CA VAL A 185 14.86 1.20 1.40
C VAL A 185 15.47 1.91 0.19
N GLY A 186 15.77 3.20 0.29
CA GLY A 186 16.37 3.96 -0.81
C GLY A 186 17.75 3.44 -1.22
N GLU A 187 18.55 2.95 -0.28
CA GLU A 187 19.93 2.53 -0.51
C GLU A 187 20.07 1.05 -0.87
N LEU A 188 19.28 0.16 -0.24
CA LEU A 188 19.42 -1.29 -0.43
C LEU A 188 18.42 -1.88 -1.43
N LEU A 189 17.30 -1.19 -1.71
CA LEU A 189 16.24 -1.74 -2.54
C LEU A 189 16.07 -1.01 -3.87
N PHE A 190 16.08 0.33 -3.88
CA PHE A 190 15.90 1.09 -5.13
C PHE A 190 16.92 0.77 -6.23
N PRO A 191 18.21 0.47 -5.94
CA PRO A 191 19.16 0.06 -6.98
C PRO A 191 18.80 -1.23 -7.74
N HIS A 192 17.86 -2.03 -7.21
CA HIS A 192 17.40 -3.28 -7.81
C HIS A 192 16.03 -3.15 -8.50
N LEU A 193 15.47 -1.94 -8.57
CA LEU A 193 14.14 -1.67 -9.11
C LEU A 193 14.21 -0.60 -10.21
N ASP A 194 13.24 -0.63 -11.11
CA ASP A 194 12.99 0.46 -12.06
C ASP A 194 12.11 1.53 -11.39
N VAL A 195 12.76 2.36 -10.57
CA VAL A 195 12.05 3.36 -9.75
C VAL A 195 11.73 4.61 -10.58
N ALA A 196 10.46 4.99 -10.63
CA ALA A 196 10.05 6.27 -11.19
C ALA A 196 10.58 7.44 -10.34
N ILE A 197 11.44 8.28 -10.92
CA ILE A 197 12.00 9.47 -10.27
C ILE A 197 11.08 10.66 -10.57
N PRO A 198 10.49 11.31 -9.56
CA PRO A 198 9.61 12.45 -9.78
C PRO A 198 10.39 13.69 -10.25
N GLU A 199 9.77 14.47 -11.13
CA GLU A 199 10.28 15.77 -11.54
C GLU A 199 9.81 16.88 -10.59
N ILE A 200 10.63 17.93 -10.45
CA ILE A 200 10.23 19.14 -9.71
C ILE A 200 9.23 19.93 -10.58
N PRO A 201 7.99 20.15 -10.11
CA PRO A 201 7.01 20.93 -10.86
C PRO A 201 7.54 22.33 -11.14
N GLN A 202 7.48 22.76 -12.40
CA GLN A 202 7.85 24.12 -12.77
C GLN A 202 6.77 25.10 -12.30
N PRO A 203 7.15 26.35 -11.96
CA PRO A 203 6.17 27.39 -11.69
C PRO A 203 5.18 27.49 -12.86
N PRO A 204 3.89 27.73 -12.59
CA PRO A 204 2.93 27.98 -13.66
C PRO A 204 3.46 29.15 -14.50
N ALA A 205 3.43 28.99 -15.83
CA ALA A 205 3.81 30.07 -16.73
C ALA A 205 3.04 31.33 -16.34
N ALA A 206 3.74 32.44 -16.12
CA ALA A 206 3.10 33.70 -15.77
C ALA A 206 2.02 33.98 -16.83
N GLU A 207 0.75 33.94 -16.43
CA GLU A 207 -0.33 34.38 -17.30
C GLU A 207 0.03 35.79 -17.75
N SER A 208 0.28 35.95 -19.05
CA SER A 208 0.50 37.27 -19.63
C SER A 208 -0.69 38.13 -19.22
N ALA A 209 -0.43 39.11 -18.37
CA ALA A 209 -1.34 40.19 -18.01
C ALA A 209 -1.71 40.96 -19.30
N ARG A 210 -2.61 40.40 -20.08
CA ARG A 210 -3.29 41.00 -21.23
C ARG A 210 -4.68 40.37 -21.34
N ARG A 211 -5.50 40.56 -20.30
CA ARG A 211 -6.88 41.00 -20.58
C ARG A 211 -6.76 42.45 -21.03
N SER A 212 -6.48 42.62 -22.32
CA SER A 212 -6.75 43.86 -23.03
C SER A 212 -8.17 44.29 -22.70
N GLY A 213 -8.32 45.53 -22.25
CA GLY A 213 -9.59 46.22 -22.34
C GLY A 213 -10.14 46.12 -23.75
N GLY A 214 -11.43 45.86 -23.83
CA GLY A 214 -12.24 45.88 -25.03
C GLY A 214 -13.67 46.10 -24.58
N GLU A 215 -14.22 47.21 -25.05
CA GLU A 215 -15.47 47.90 -24.68
C GLU A 215 -16.73 47.03 -24.69
#